data_AF-R7UWB2-F1
#
_entry.id   AF-R7UWB2-F1
#
_cell.length_a   1.000
_cell.length_b   1.000
_cell.length_c   1.000
_cell.angle_alpha   90.00
_cell.angle_beta   90.00
_cell.angle_gamma   90.00
#
_symmetry.space_group_name_H-M   'P 1'
#
loop_
_entity.id
_entity.type
_entity.pdbx_description
1 polymer ?
#
loop_
_entity_poly.entity_id
_entity_poly.type
_entity_poly.pdbx_seq_one_letter_code
_entity_poly.pdbx_strand_id
1 'polypeptide(L)'
;DSDAEPKEYDAFVSFNQTDYNFVRSEIMQHLEEKEHFKLCVHFRDFLAGIPIADNISNAINRSHRTIILLSREFLASSWCHYEFQQVHYKVMREGQGRLLVILMEDIQPKDIHDKVLRSYIKTHTYLHRHENLFWEKLVFNMPE
;
A
#
# COMPACT_ATOMS: atom_id res chain seq x y z
N ASP A 1 -15.26 -2.55 24.62
CA ASP A 1 -13.99 -2.44 23.89
C ASP A 1 -13.53 -3.82 23.48
N SER A 2 -13.92 -4.24 22.27
CA SER A 2 -13.80 -5.63 21.81
C SER A 2 -12.43 -5.90 21.20
N ASP A 3 -11.71 -6.85 21.81
CA ASP A 3 -10.58 -7.63 21.30
C ASP A 3 -10.27 -7.45 19.80
N ALA A 4 -9.39 -6.51 19.48
CA ALA A 4 -8.73 -6.54 18.19
C ALA A 4 -7.59 -7.56 18.28
N GLU A 5 -7.72 -8.69 17.59
CA GLU A 5 -6.62 -9.65 17.44
C GLU A 5 -5.33 -8.92 16.99
N PRO A 6 -4.16 -9.30 17.55
CA PRO A 6 -2.89 -8.73 17.13
C PRO A 6 -2.75 -8.87 15.61
N LYS A 7 -2.38 -7.77 14.93
CA LYS A 7 -2.13 -7.83 13.50
C LYS A 7 -0.90 -8.69 13.27
N GLU A 8 -0.94 -9.43 12.18
CA GLU A 8 0.12 -10.36 11.83
C GLU A 8 1.27 -9.68 11.07
N TYR A 9 0.99 -8.56 10.43
CA TYR A 9 1.90 -7.79 9.60
C TYR A 9 1.92 -6.33 10.01
N ASP A 10 3.08 -5.70 9.88
CA ASP A 10 3.24 -4.26 10.09
C ASP A 10 2.66 -3.47 8.92
N ALA A 11 2.86 -3.96 7.70
CA ALA A 11 2.26 -3.37 6.52
C ALA A 11 1.94 -4.38 5.42
N PHE A 12 0.81 -4.19 4.76
CA PHE A 12 0.53 -4.76 3.44
C PHE A 12 1.04 -3.81 2.36
N VAL A 13 1.81 -4.32 1.38
CA VAL A 13 2.30 -3.53 0.24
C VAL A 13 1.49 -3.88 -1.01
N SER A 14 0.75 -2.89 -1.50
CA SER A 14 -0.07 -2.96 -2.70
C SER A 14 0.62 -2.22 -3.86
N PHE A 15 0.89 -2.93 -4.95
CA PHE A 15 1.70 -2.44 -6.06
C PHE A 15 1.39 -3.17 -7.37
N ASN A 16 1.83 -2.62 -8.50
CA ASN A 16 1.71 -3.27 -9.80
C ASN A 16 2.86 -4.25 -10.03
N GLN A 17 2.66 -5.31 -10.82
CA GLN A 17 3.72 -6.27 -11.14
C GLN A 17 4.96 -5.63 -11.77
N THR A 18 4.83 -4.51 -12.49
CA THR A 18 5.99 -3.77 -13.03
C THR A 18 6.91 -3.22 -11.94
N ASP A 19 6.38 -2.95 -10.75
CA ASP A 19 7.11 -2.43 -9.58
C ASP A 19 7.72 -3.56 -8.72
N TYR A 20 7.61 -4.83 -9.15
CA TYR A 20 8.10 -6.00 -8.40
C TYR A 20 9.55 -5.89 -7.96
N ASN A 21 10.44 -5.48 -8.87
CA ASN A 21 11.87 -5.40 -8.56
C ASN A 21 12.14 -4.35 -7.47
N PHE A 22 11.43 -3.22 -7.50
CA PHE A 22 11.54 -2.21 -6.44
C PHE A 22 11.06 -2.76 -5.10
N VAL A 23 9.92 -3.47 -5.09
CA VAL A 23 9.40 -4.06 -3.85
C VAL A 23 10.37 -5.10 -3.29
N ARG A 24 10.81 -6.04 -4.12
CA ARG A 24 11.67 -7.15 -3.69
C ARG A 24 13.06 -6.67 -3.26
N SER A 25 13.69 -5.82 -4.05
CA SER A 25 15.09 -5.48 -3.87
C SER A 25 15.32 -4.22 -3.04
N GLU A 26 14.32 -3.35 -2.88
CA GLU A 26 14.50 -2.11 -2.12
C GLU A 26 13.59 -2.06 -0.89
N ILE A 27 12.26 -2.17 -1.07
CA ILE A 27 11.29 -2.04 0.05
C ILE A 27 11.46 -3.15 1.07
N MET A 28 11.45 -4.42 0.62
CA MET A 28 11.59 -5.56 1.53
C MET A 28 12.98 -5.59 2.16
N GLN A 29 14.03 -5.28 1.40
CA GLN A 29 15.38 -5.23 1.93
C GLN A 29 15.52 -4.18 3.05
N HIS A 30 14.94 -2.98 2.88
CA HIS A 30 14.97 -1.98 3.96
C HIS A 30 14.06 -2.35 5.12
N LEU A 31 12.78 -2.59 4.86
CA LEU A 31 11.80 -2.72 5.94
C LEU A 31 11.91 -4.07 6.67
N GLU A 32 12.13 -5.19 5.96
CA GLU A 32 12.21 -6.51 6.61
C GLU A 32 13.61 -6.81 7.16
N GLU A 33 14.67 -6.56 6.37
CA GLU A 33 16.01 -6.99 6.79
C GLU A 33 16.69 -5.99 7.73
N LYS A 34 16.56 -4.68 7.48
CA LYS A 34 17.23 -3.66 8.30
C LYS A 34 16.39 -3.21 9.50
N GLU A 35 15.09 -3.00 9.28
CA GLU A 35 14.18 -2.43 10.28
C GLU A 35 13.31 -3.49 10.97
N HIS A 36 13.38 -4.75 10.53
CA HIS A 36 12.70 -5.90 11.13
C HIS A 36 11.16 -5.84 11.12
N PHE A 37 10.56 -5.02 10.25
CA PHE A 37 9.13 -5.07 9.99
C PHE A 37 8.74 -6.33 9.24
N LYS A 38 7.52 -6.81 9.47
CA LYS A 38 6.92 -7.94 8.77
C LYS A 38 5.93 -7.44 7.72
N LEU A 39 6.26 -7.63 6.45
CA LEU A 39 5.40 -7.19 5.36
C LEU A 39 4.47 -8.30 4.86
N CYS A 40 3.30 -7.92 4.37
CA CYS A 40 2.45 -8.78 3.53
C CYS A 40 2.60 -8.34 2.07
N VAL A 41 3.04 -9.24 1.19
CA VAL A 41 3.21 -9.00 -0.25
C VAL A 41 2.53 -10.10 -1.06
N HIS A 42 1.83 -9.71 -2.13
CA HIS A 42 0.91 -10.61 -2.83
C HIS A 42 1.56 -11.87 -3.41
N PHE A 43 2.82 -11.80 -3.88
CA PHE A 43 3.50 -12.95 -4.49
C PHE A 43 4.02 -13.97 -3.47
N ARG A 44 4.03 -13.63 -2.18
CA ARG A 44 4.50 -14.50 -1.09
C ARG A 44 3.34 -14.98 -0.21
N ASP A 45 2.43 -14.06 0.12
CA ASP A 45 1.51 -14.23 1.24
C ASP A 45 0.05 -14.45 0.81
N PHE A 46 -0.28 -14.32 -0.48
CA PHE A 46 -1.63 -14.62 -0.98
C PHE A 46 -1.84 -16.13 -1.11
N LEU A 47 -3.03 -16.58 -0.74
CA LEU A 47 -3.42 -17.98 -0.82
C LEU A 47 -3.95 -18.30 -2.21
N ALA A 48 -3.36 -19.31 -2.84
CA ALA A 48 -3.82 -19.82 -4.12
C ALA A 48 -5.23 -20.44 -3.99
N GLY A 49 -6.09 -20.18 -4.97
CA GLY A 49 -7.48 -20.64 -4.96
C GLY A 49 -8.46 -19.71 -4.23
N ILE A 50 -7.97 -18.64 -3.60
CA ILE A 50 -8.81 -17.59 -3.00
C ILE A 50 -8.95 -16.41 -3.98
N PRO A 51 -10.15 -15.80 -4.13
CA PRO A 51 -10.34 -14.61 -4.96
C PRO A 51 -9.35 -13.49 -4.61
N ILE A 52 -8.91 -12.74 -5.62
CA ILE A 52 -7.90 -11.68 -5.42
C ILE A 52 -8.39 -10.60 -4.45
N ALA A 53 -9.68 -10.24 -4.52
CA ALA A 53 -10.31 -9.27 -3.63
C ALA A 53 -10.31 -9.71 -2.16
N ASP A 54 -10.53 -11.01 -1.91
CA ASP A 54 -10.53 -11.59 -0.58
C ASP A 54 -9.10 -11.64 -0.03
N ASN A 55 -8.13 -12.01 -0.86
CA ASN A 55 -6.71 -11.95 -0.49
C ASN A 55 -6.28 -10.53 -0.09
N ILE A 56 -6.67 -9.50 -0.86
CA ILE A 56 -6.37 -8.10 -0.54
C ILE A 56 -7.08 -7.67 0.74
N SER A 57 -8.37 -7.99 0.89
CA SER A 57 -9.14 -7.67 2.10
C SER A 57 -8.51 -8.28 3.35
N ASN A 58 -8.10 -9.54 3.26
CA ASN A 58 -7.43 -10.25 4.34
C ASN A 58 -6.06 -9.64 4.65
N ALA A 59 -5.27 -9.29 3.64
CA ALA A 59 -3.97 -8.64 3.82
C ALA A 59 -4.11 -7.30 4.54
N ILE A 60 -5.07 -6.46 4.12
CA ILE A 60 -5.37 -5.18 4.78
C ILE A 60 -5.82 -5.41 6.23
N ASN A 61 -6.75 -6.35 6.45
CA ASN A 61 -7.27 -6.62 7.80
C ASN A 61 -6.21 -7.22 8.74
N ARG A 62 -5.24 -7.97 8.22
CA ARG A 62 -4.14 -8.57 9.00
C ARG A 62 -2.93 -7.64 9.14
N SER A 63 -2.98 -6.44 8.58
CA SER A 63 -1.87 -5.47 8.63
C SER A 63 -2.19 -4.25 9.50
N HIS A 64 -1.17 -3.68 10.16
CA HIS A 64 -1.32 -2.39 10.84
C HIS A 64 -1.52 -1.26 9.84
N ARG A 65 -0.70 -1.24 8.77
CA ARG A 65 -0.74 -0.26 7.68
C ARG A 65 -0.95 -0.90 6.32
N THR A 66 -1.37 -0.08 5.36
CA THR A 66 -1.36 -0.40 3.92
C THR A 66 -0.48 0.63 3.22
N ILE A 67 0.52 0.16 2.48
CA ILE A 67 1.38 0.97 1.64
C ILE A 67 0.93 0.75 0.19
N ILE A 68 0.57 1.83 -0.51
CA ILE A 68 0.28 1.77 -1.96
C ILE A 68 1.46 2.38 -2.71
N LEU A 69 2.06 1.61 -3.62
CA LEU A 69 2.98 2.12 -4.62
C LEU A 69 2.17 2.60 -5.83
N LEU A 70 2.02 3.90 -5.96
CA LEU A 70 1.22 4.52 -7.01
C LEU A 70 2.10 4.83 -8.23
N SER A 71 1.95 3.99 -9.26
CA SER A 71 2.47 4.17 -10.63
C SER A 71 1.31 4.35 -11.62
N ARG A 72 1.60 4.79 -12.85
CA ARG A 72 0.65 4.86 -13.96
C ARG A 72 0.15 3.47 -14.32
N GLU A 73 1.02 2.47 -14.27
CA GLU A 73 0.65 1.06 -14.48
C GLU A 73 -0.32 0.58 -13.41
N PHE A 74 -0.09 0.96 -12.14
CA PHE A 74 -1.04 0.70 -11.05
C PHE A 74 -2.40 1.36 -11.32
N LEU A 75 -2.43 2.64 -11.71
CA LEU A 75 -3.66 3.36 -12.05
C LEU A 75 -4.41 2.72 -13.23
N ALA A 76 -3.68 2.25 -14.25
CA ALA A 76 -4.25 1.72 -15.48
C ALA A 76 -4.79 0.29 -15.34
N SER A 77 -4.19 -0.54 -14.46
CA SER A 77 -4.50 -1.96 -14.36
C SER A 77 -5.01 -2.36 -12.98
N SER A 78 -4.15 -2.32 -11.96
CA SER A 78 -4.47 -2.77 -10.59
C SER A 78 -5.65 -2.00 -10.00
N TRP A 79 -5.67 -0.67 -10.13
CA TRP A 79 -6.73 0.20 -9.62
C TRP A 79 -8.01 0.17 -10.46
N CYS A 80 -8.00 -0.42 -11.66
CA CYS A 80 -9.19 -0.50 -12.51
C CYS A 80 -10.16 -1.59 -12.05
N HIS A 81 -9.70 -2.56 -11.26
CA HIS A 81 -10.53 -3.65 -10.80
C HIS A 81 -11.49 -3.19 -9.69
N TYR A 82 -12.80 -3.30 -9.92
CA TYR A 82 -13.82 -2.78 -8.99
C TYR A 82 -13.66 -3.30 -7.56
N GLU A 83 -13.36 -4.59 -7.40
CA GLU A 83 -13.19 -5.19 -6.08
C GLU A 83 -11.94 -4.63 -5.36
N PHE A 84 -10.89 -4.35 -6.13
CA PHE A 84 -9.67 -3.70 -5.63
C PHE A 84 -9.97 -2.28 -5.14
N GLN A 85 -10.76 -1.53 -5.91
CA GLN A 85 -11.20 -0.19 -5.55
C GLN A 85 -12.01 -0.17 -4.25
N GLN A 86 -13.01 -1.05 -4.11
CA GLN A 86 -13.86 -1.07 -2.92
C GLN A 86 -13.08 -1.33 -1.64
N VAL A 87 -12.15 -2.30 -1.70
CA VAL A 87 -11.33 -2.68 -0.55
C VAL A 87 -10.40 -1.54 -0.14
N HIS A 88 -9.75 -0.86 -1.10
CA HIS A 88 -8.90 0.28 -0.79
C HIS A 88 -9.67 1.55 -0.40
N TYR A 89 -10.86 1.79 -0.97
CA TYR A 89 -11.73 2.89 -0.54
C TYR A 89 -12.17 2.75 0.90
N LYS A 90 -12.40 1.52 1.36
CA LYS A 90 -12.67 1.26 2.77
C LYS A 90 -11.52 1.77 3.64
N VAL A 91 -10.28 1.43 3.30
CA VAL A 91 -9.10 1.93 4.03
C VAL A 91 -8.95 3.45 3.92
N MET A 92 -9.21 4.04 2.75
CA MET A 92 -9.15 5.50 2.58
C MET A 92 -10.19 6.25 3.40
N ARG A 93 -11.40 5.67 3.55
CA ARG A 93 -12.52 6.31 4.26
C ARG A 93 -12.50 6.06 5.77
N GLU A 94 -12.06 4.88 6.19
CA GLU A 94 -12.10 4.43 7.58
C GLU A 94 -10.72 4.52 8.26
N GLY A 95 -9.64 4.70 7.49
CA GLY A 95 -8.28 4.68 7.99
C GLY A 95 -7.88 5.99 8.68
N GLN A 96 -7.80 5.96 10.00
CA GLN A 96 -7.12 6.95 10.84
C GLN A 96 -5.59 6.95 10.60
N GLY A 97 -5.12 7.26 9.39
CA GLY A 97 -3.68 7.27 9.06
C GLY A 97 -3.07 5.90 8.77
N ARG A 98 -3.90 4.88 8.48
CA ARG A 98 -3.42 3.51 8.16
C ARG A 98 -2.95 3.34 6.71
N LEU A 99 -3.27 4.28 5.83
CA LEU A 99 -2.85 4.27 4.43
C LEU A 99 -1.65 5.20 4.24
N LEU A 100 -0.58 4.68 3.67
CA LEU A 100 0.56 5.43 3.18
C LEU A 100 0.64 5.27 1.66
N VAL A 101 0.74 6.38 0.94
CA VAL A 101 0.95 6.35 -0.52
C VAL A 101 2.38 6.75 -0.83
N ILE A 102 3.02 5.98 -1.70
CA ILE A 102 4.33 6.26 -2.29
C ILE A 102 4.14 6.48 -3.78
N LEU A 103 4.41 7.69 -4.25
CA LEU A 103 4.42 8.01 -5.67
C LEU A 103 5.70 7.47 -6.29
N MET A 104 5.54 6.52 -7.21
CA MET A 104 6.64 5.87 -7.93
C MET A 104 7.21 6.76 -9.05
N GLU A 105 6.40 7.69 -9.53
CA GLU A 105 6.72 8.67 -10.57
C GLU A 105 5.99 9.99 -10.34
N ASP A 106 6.24 10.99 -11.18
CA ASP A 106 5.50 12.25 -11.14
C ASP A 106 4.09 12.05 -11.71
N ILE A 107 3.13 11.82 -10.81
CA ILE A 107 1.71 11.68 -11.10
C ILE A 107 1.00 12.92 -10.60
N GLN A 108 0.51 13.74 -11.53
CA GLN A 108 -0.26 14.91 -11.17
C GLN A 108 -1.70 14.50 -10.84
N PRO A 109 -2.39 15.15 -9.88
CA PRO A 109 -3.77 14.79 -9.53
C PRO A 109 -4.74 14.82 -10.72
N LYS A 110 -4.46 15.62 -11.76
CA LYS A 110 -5.24 15.67 -13.01
C LYS A 110 -5.16 14.37 -13.82
N ASP A 111 -4.08 13.61 -13.67
CA ASP A 111 -3.84 12.35 -14.38
C ASP A 111 -4.58 11.17 -13.70
N ILE A 112 -5.12 11.38 -12.50
CA ILE A 112 -5.90 10.39 -11.76
C ILE A 112 -7.38 10.52 -12.15
N HIS A 113 -7.88 9.54 -12.91
CA HIS A 113 -9.27 9.50 -13.33
C HIS A 113 -10.23 9.18 -12.19
N ASP A 114 -9.80 8.33 -11.25
CA ASP A 114 -10.62 7.98 -10.11
C ASP A 114 -10.79 9.16 -9.14
N LYS A 115 -12.04 9.53 -8.86
CA LYS A 115 -12.36 10.73 -8.08
C LYS A 115 -11.97 10.58 -6.61
N VAL A 116 -12.07 9.38 -6.05
CA VAL A 116 -11.83 9.14 -4.63
C VAL A 116 -10.33 9.17 -4.36
N LEU A 117 -9.55 8.42 -5.12
CA LEU A 117 -8.09 8.43 -5.05
C LEU A 117 -7.54 9.83 -5.36
N ARG A 118 -8.05 10.51 -6.39
CA ARG A 118 -7.65 11.89 -6.67
C ARG A 118 -7.92 12.84 -5.50
N SER A 119 -9.08 12.69 -4.86
CA SER A 119 -9.43 13.48 -3.66
C SER A 119 -8.48 13.17 -2.51
N TYR A 120 -8.17 11.90 -2.29
CA TYR A 120 -7.24 11.45 -1.26
C TYR A 120 -5.85 12.07 -1.46
N ILE A 121 -5.27 11.94 -2.65
CA ILE A 121 -3.96 12.52 -3.01
C ILE A 121 -3.93 14.04 -2.84
N LYS A 122 -5.05 14.75 -3.07
CA LYS A 122 -5.12 16.20 -2.87
C LYS A 122 -5.19 16.63 -1.41
N THR A 123 -5.62 15.75 -0.51
CA THR A 123 -5.97 16.09 0.88
C THR A 123 -5.04 15.45 1.90
N HIS A 124 -4.20 14.49 1.50
CA HIS A 124 -3.28 13.77 2.36
C HIS A 124 -1.84 13.88 1.86
N THR A 125 -0.88 13.76 2.78
CA THR A 125 0.54 13.68 2.44
C THR A 125 0.91 12.29 1.92
N TYR A 126 1.84 12.25 0.99
CA TYR A 126 2.40 11.04 0.38
C TYR A 126 3.92 11.17 0.32
N LEU A 127 4.61 10.06 0.12
CA LEU A 127 6.05 10.06 -0.15
C LEU A 127 6.31 9.99 -1.64
N HIS A 128 7.40 10.58 -2.11
CA HIS A 128 7.91 10.37 -3.46
C HIS A 128 9.14 9.46 -3.39
N ARG A 129 9.21 8.42 -4.24
CA ARG A 129 10.34 7.47 -4.26
C ARG A 129 11.72 8.14 -4.31
N HIS A 130 11.83 9.26 -5.04
CA HIS A 130 13.10 9.95 -5.26
C HIS A 130 13.27 11.21 -4.40
N GLU A 131 12.47 11.39 -3.34
CA GLU A 131 12.66 12.52 -2.43
C GLU A 131 13.85 12.30 -1.48
N ASN A 132 14.36 13.41 -0.96
CA ASN A 132 15.36 13.36 0.10
C ASN A 132 14.77 12.71 1.36
N LEU A 133 15.58 11.85 1.98
CA LEU A 133 15.23 11.12 3.20
C LEU A 133 14.02 10.18 3.03
N PHE A 134 13.81 9.65 1.83
CA PHE A 134 12.69 8.76 1.53
C PHE A 134 12.58 7.60 2.54
N TRP A 135 13.69 6.91 2.82
CA TRP A 135 13.71 5.74 3.70
C TRP A 135 13.43 6.10 5.15
N GLU A 136 14.05 7.15 5.66
CA GLU A 136 13.85 7.63 7.02
C GLU A 136 12.39 8.06 7.24
N LYS A 137 11.81 8.74 6.25
CA LYS A 137 10.39 9.11 6.28
C LYS A 137 9.47 7.89 6.19
N LEU A 138 9.83 6.90 5.36
CA LEU A 138 9.07 5.66 5.24
C LEU A 138 9.04 4.92 6.59
N VAL A 139 10.20 4.72 7.21
CA VAL A 139 10.33 4.07 8.52
C VAL A 139 9.61 4.85 9.61
N PHE A 140 9.74 6.18 9.64
CA PHE A 140 8.99 7.03 10.58
C PHE A 140 7.47 6.87 10.46
N ASN A 141 6.97 6.50 9.28
CA ASN A 141 5.56 6.24 9.03
C ASN A 141 5.19 4.75 9.13
N MET A 142 6.04 3.90 9.71
CA MET A 142 5.68 2.51 10.05
C MET A 142 5.01 2.44 11.44
N PRO A 143 4.30 1.36 11.80
CA PRO A 143 3.83 1.16 13.17
C PRO A 143 5.00 1.03 14.15
N GLU A 144 4.78 1.38 15.42
CA GLU A 144 5.72 1.17 16.54
C GLU A 144 5.75 -0.29 16.99
#